data_AF-A0A963KIK0-F1
#
_entry.id   AF-A0A963KIK0-F1
#
_cell.length_a   1.000
_cell.length_b   1.000
_cell.length_c   1.000
_cell.angle_alpha   90.00
_cell.angle_beta   90.00
_cell.angle_gamma   90.00
#
_symmetry.space_group_name_H-M   'P 1'
#
loop_
_entity.id
_entity.type
_entity.pdbx_description
1 polymer ?
#
loop_
_entity_poly.entity_id
_entity_poly.type
_entity_poly.pdbx_seq_one_letter_code
_entity_poly.pdbx_strand_id
1 'polypeptide(L)'
;MFKVYAVWKHGGVSSHHLLDTCQTQEDAAHIARCATAGSAEYAYSEDSNGRRLVYLRPPTYDPQPLTAEQMRQLKERSVFD
;
A
#
# COMPACT_ATOMS: atom_id res chain seq x y z
N MET A 1 13.82 4.50 -13.16
CA MET A 1 12.54 3.78 -13.32
C MET A 1 12.42 2.73 -12.23
N PHE A 2 11.29 2.71 -11.54
CA PHE A 2 10.98 1.83 -10.41
C PHE A 2 9.73 1.02 -10.72
N LYS A 3 9.72 -0.27 -10.38
CA LYS A 3 8.53 -1.13 -10.43
C LYS A 3 8.02 -1.35 -9.02
N VAL A 4 6.74 -1.16 -8.77
CA VAL A 4 6.15 -1.33 -7.44
C VAL A 4 5.32 -2.60 -7.40
N TYR A 5 5.58 -3.44 -6.40
CA TYR A 5 4.87 -4.69 -6.19
C TYR A 5 4.17 -4.69 -4.84
N ALA A 6 2.91 -5.10 -4.80
CA ALA A 6 2.22 -5.51 -3.58
C ALA A 6 2.42 -7.00 -3.34
N VAL A 7 2.61 -7.40 -2.08
CA VAL A 7 2.68 -8.82 -1.71
C VAL A 7 1.60 -9.18 -0.73
N TRP A 8 0.87 -10.24 -1.07
CA TRP A 8 -0.21 -10.81 -0.28
C TRP A 8 0.17 -12.26 0.07
N LYS A 9 0.02 -12.64 1.33
CA LYS A 9 0.26 -13.98 1.84
C LYS A 9 -1.08 -14.61 2.17
N HIS A 10 -1.30 -15.79 1.60
CA HIS A 10 -2.44 -16.62 1.93
C HIS A 10 -1.98 -18.05 2.12
N GLY A 11 -2.22 -18.62 3.31
CA GLY A 11 -1.81 -20.00 3.63
C GLY A 11 -0.30 -20.27 3.48
N GLY A 12 0.56 -19.27 3.73
CA GLY A 12 2.01 -19.40 3.59
C GLY A 12 2.56 -19.18 2.18
N VAL A 13 1.69 -19.03 1.17
CA VAL A 13 2.08 -18.70 -0.21
C VAL A 13 2.08 -17.19 -0.39
N SER A 14 3.16 -16.64 -0.95
CA SER A 14 3.27 -15.21 -1.26
C SER A 14 2.93 -14.96 -2.74
N SER A 15 1.93 -14.12 -3.00
CA SER A 15 1.56 -13.67 -4.34
C SER A 15 2.04 -12.23 -4.54
N HIS A 16 2.76 -12.01 -5.64
CA HIS A 16 3.37 -10.72 -5.97
C HIS A 16 2.61 -10.08 -7.13
N HIS A 17 2.06 -8.89 -6.90
CA HIS A 17 1.25 -8.16 -7.88
C HIS A 17 1.97 -6.88 -8.28
N LEU A 18 2.32 -6.72 -9.55
CA LEU A 18 2.81 -5.44 -10.07
C LEU A 18 1.67 -4.43 -10.01
N LEU A 19 1.90 -3.33 -9.30
CA LEU A 19 0.95 -2.23 -9.19
C LEU A 19 1.18 -1.19 -10.29
N ASP A 20 2.43 -0.74 -10.43
CA ASP A 20 2.79 0.31 -11.37
C ASP A 20 4.29 0.36 -11.66
N THR A 21 4.65 1.12 -12.70
CA THR A 21 6.01 1.54 -13.00
C THR A 21 6.11 3.06 -13.02
N CYS A 22 6.99 3.61 -12.17
CA CYS A 22 7.14 5.05 -11.97
C CYS A 22 8.58 5.50 -12.24
N GLN A 23 8.76 6.80 -12.47
CA GLN A 23 10.08 7.36 -12.80
C GLN A 23 10.89 7.72 -11.56
N THR A 24 10.21 8.18 -10.50
CA THR A 24 10.84 8.64 -9.26
C THR A 24 10.68 7.63 -8.13
N GLN A 25 11.60 7.67 -7.17
CA GLN A 25 11.51 6.86 -5.96
C GLN A 25 10.37 7.33 -5.05
N GLU A 26 10.00 8.61 -5.14
CA GLU A 26 8.97 9.24 -4.31
C GLU A 26 7.58 8.74 -4.70
N ASP A 27 7.28 8.67 -6.00
CA ASP A 27 6.05 8.07 -6.52
C ASP A 27 5.98 6.58 -6.15
N ALA A 28 7.10 5.87 -6.31
CA ALA A 28 7.19 4.46 -5.95
C ALA A 28 6.88 4.22 -4.47
N ALA A 29 7.43 5.08 -3.60
CA ALA A 29 7.21 5.03 -2.16
C ALA A 29 5.75 5.37 -1.80
N HIS A 30 5.14 6.35 -2.48
CA HIS A 30 3.74 6.69 -2.27
C HIS A 30 2.83 5.51 -2.59
N ILE A 31 2.97 4.92 -3.77
CA ILE A 31 2.17 3.76 -4.22
C ILE A 31 2.37 2.58 -3.26
N ALA A 32 3.61 2.27 -2.88
CA ALA A 32 3.91 1.19 -1.95
C ALA A 32 3.25 1.40 -0.58
N ARG A 33 3.26 2.63 -0.05
CA ARG A 33 2.58 2.97 1.22
C ARG A 33 1.06 2.86 1.12
N CYS A 34 0.47 3.30 0.01
CA CYS A 34 -0.96 3.13 -0.22
C CYS A 34 -1.33 1.64 -0.27
N ALA A 35 -0.49 0.81 -0.91
CA ALA A 35 -0.71 -0.63 -0.98
C ALA A 35 -0.68 -1.30 0.41
N THR A 36 0.28 -0.93 1.26
CA THR A 36 0.41 -1.51 2.61
C THR A 36 -0.63 -0.99 3.60
N ALA A 37 -1.13 0.23 3.41
CA ALA A 37 -2.32 0.73 4.08
C ALA A 37 -3.61 0.05 3.59
N GLY A 38 -3.60 -0.55 2.41
CA GLY A 38 -4.68 -1.41 1.94
C GLY A 38 -4.55 -2.84 2.46
N SER A 39 -4.80 -3.81 1.58
CA SER A 39 -4.80 -5.24 1.90
C SER A 39 -3.42 -5.91 1.85
N ALA A 40 -2.40 -5.29 1.25
CA ALA A 40 -1.08 -5.89 1.14
C ALA A 40 -0.35 -5.93 2.48
N GLU A 41 0.28 -7.05 2.84
CA GLU A 41 1.06 -7.11 4.09
C GLU A 41 2.36 -6.34 3.99
N TYR A 42 2.97 -6.36 2.80
CA TYR A 42 4.08 -5.50 2.46
C TYR A 42 4.05 -5.17 0.97
N ALA A 43 4.78 -4.11 0.62
CA ALA A 43 5.04 -3.74 -0.76
C ALA A 43 6.54 -3.53 -0.93
N TYR A 44 7.03 -3.59 -2.16
CA TYR A 44 8.41 -3.20 -2.45
C TYR A 44 8.50 -2.50 -3.80
N SER A 45 9.44 -1.56 -3.89
CA SER A 45 9.84 -0.97 -5.16
C SER A 45 11.18 -1.57 -5.60
N GLU A 46 11.29 -1.94 -6.87
CA GLU A 46 12.51 -2.45 -7.49
C GLU A 46 13.03 -1.44 -8.52
N ASP A 47 14.29 -1.03 -8.41
CA ASP A 47 14.94 -0.16 -9.40
C ASP A 47 15.41 -0.96 -10.63
N SER A 48 15.91 -0.27 -11.66
CA SER A 48 16.44 -0.91 -12.88
C SER A 48 17.68 -1.78 -12.63
N ASN A 49 18.34 -1.63 -11.49
CA ASN A 49 19.51 -2.42 -11.09
C ASN A 49 19.10 -3.64 -10.23
N GLY A 50 17.80 -3.86 -10.02
CA GLY A 50 17.27 -4.93 -9.17
C GLY A 50 17.34 -4.65 -7.67
N ARG A 51 17.68 -3.42 -7.24
CA ARG A 51 17.67 -3.04 -5.82
C ARG A 51 16.25 -2.87 -5.35
N ARG A 52 15.95 -3.44 -4.18
CA ARG A 52 14.61 -3.42 -3.58
C ARG A 52 14.56 -2.58 -2.32
N LEU A 53 13.55 -1.74 -2.22
CA LEU A 53 13.14 -1.07 -0.99
C LEU A 53 11.82 -1.66 -0.54
N VAL A 54 11.77 -2.15 0.70
CA VAL A 54 10.59 -2.82 1.26
C VAL A 54 9.84 -1.84 2.16
N TYR A 55 8.53 -1.80 1.98
CA TYR A 55 7.59 -1.00 2.73
C TYR A 55 6.70 -1.95 3.50
N LEU A 56 6.68 -1.79 4.83
CA LEU A 56 5.86 -2.62 5.72
C LEU A 56 4.59 -1.86 6.10
N ARG A 57 3.51 -2.60 6.34
CA ARG A 57 2.33 -2.03 6.98
C ARG A 57 2.70 -1.51 8.38
N PRO A 58 2.31 -0.28 8.75
CA PRO A 58 2.47 0.20 10.13
C PRO A 58 1.72 -0.70 11.11
N PRO A 59 2.29 -1.05 12.27
CA PRO A 59 1.64 -1.95 13.23
C PRO A 59 0.35 -1.36 13.83
N THR A 60 0.18 -0.04 13.77
CA THR A 60 -1.00 0.68 14.22
C THR A 60 -2.13 0.73 13.19
N TYR A 61 -1.89 0.23 11.97
CA TYR A 61 -2.88 0.27 10.91
C TYR A 61 -3.83 -0.92 11.04
N ASP A 62 -5.07 -0.65 11.48
CA ASP A 62 -6.11 -1.67 11.62
C ASP A 62 -6.60 -2.09 10.23
N PRO A 63 -6.46 -3.38 9.83
CA PRO A 63 -6.92 -3.86 8.54
C PRO A 63 -8.46 -3.97 8.47
N GLN A 64 -9.20 -3.77 9.56
CA GLN A 64 -10.65 -3.83 9.50
C GLN A 64 -11.19 -2.69 8.63
N PRO A 65 -12.00 -3.00 7.60
CA PRO A 65 -12.69 -1.96 6.86
C PRO A 65 -13.57 -1.17 7.82
N LEU A 66 -13.58 0.15 7.65
CA LEU A 66 -14.43 1.03 8.46
C LEU A 66 -15.88 0.55 8.39
N THR A 67 -16.56 0.56 9.53
CA THR A 67 -17.99 0.30 9.57
C THR A 67 -18.74 1.38 8.78
N ALA A 68 -19.94 1.08 8.31
CA ALA A 68 -20.78 2.07 7.61
C ALA A 68 -20.99 3.35 8.44
N GLU A 69 -21.05 3.22 9.77
CA GLU A 69 -21.17 4.33 10.70
C GLU A 69 -19.89 5.18 10.78
N GLN A 70 -18.72 4.55 10.84
CA GLN A 70 -17.43 5.24 10.77
C GLN A 70 -17.24 5.97 9.43
N MET A 71 -17.66 5.35 8.32
CA MET A 71 -17.62 5.98 6.99
C MET A 71 -18.54 7.21 6.92
N ARG A 72 -19.71 7.15 7.56
CA ARG A 72 -20.66 8.28 7.61
C ARG A 72 -20.08 9.47 8.38
N GLN A 73 -19.47 9.23 9.54
CA GLN A 73 -18.83 10.28 10.36
C GLN A 73 -17.67 10.98 9.62
N LEU A 74 -16.88 10.23 8.84
CA LEU A 74 -15.81 10.80 8.02
C LEU A 74 -16.34 11.69 6.88
N LYS A 75 -17.44 11.29 6.24
CA LYS A 75 -18.10 12.09 5.20
C LYS A 75 -18.69 13.38 5.76
N GLU A 76 -19.30 13.33 6.93
CA GLU A 76 -19.89 14.52 7.57
C GLU A 76 -18.80 15.52 8.03
N ARG A 77 -17.60 15.04 8.37
CA ARG A 77 -16.45 15.90 8.72
C ARG A 77 -15.75 16.55 7.53
N SER A 78 -15.79 15.94 6.34
CA SER A 78 -15.11 16.44 5.14
C SER A 78 -15.91 17.46 4.33
N VAL A 79 -17.13 17.80 4.76
CA VAL A 79 -17.99 18.83 4.14
C VAL A 79 -17.71 20.23 4.72
N PHE A 80 -16.82 20.35 5.72
CA PHE A 80 -16.52 21.61 6.41
C PHE A 80 -15.12 22.19 6.14
N ASP A 81 -14.39 21.68 5.13
CA ASP A 81 -13.12 22.25 4.64
C ASP A 81 -13.26 22.74 3.18
#